data_AF-A0AAP0LV04-F1
#
_entry.id   AF-A0AAP0LV04-F1
#
_cell.length_a   1.000
_cell.length_b   1.000
_cell.length_c   1.000
_cell.angle_alpha   90.00
_cell.angle_beta   90.00
_cell.angle_gamma   90.00
#
_symmetry.space_group_name_H-M   'P 1'
#
loop_
_entity.id
_entity.type
_entity.pdbx_description
1 polymer ?
#
loop_
_entity_poly.entity_id
_entity_poly.type
_entity_poly.pdbx_seq_one_letter_code
_entity_poly.pdbx_strand_id
1 'polypeptide(L)'
;MGCKINSSNPPTLCRFASTKPSQRIKKVALSSYNPSQQDPVSSIITTQQTDRLPNVYTVNFKTMKACRLGISRYPEFEYNAEGGKGTGTGTRKNTNGDEFSVSFDLETLYIPPLTSATTTFLGLPMPPFLKIDIVPELFQGSIDQESGRVKTP
;
A
#
# COMPACT_ATOMS: atom_id res chain seq x y z
N MET A 1 -43.34 -34.33 -0.34
CA MET A 1 -43.10 -34.59 1.09
C MET A 1 -41.77 -35.33 1.21
N GLY A 2 -40.89 -34.88 2.12
CA GLY A 2 -39.50 -35.38 2.28
C GLY A 2 -38.56 -34.65 1.31
N CYS A 3 -37.44 -34.06 1.72
CA CYS A 3 -36.46 -34.57 2.67
C CYS A 3 -35.97 -33.51 3.66
N LYS A 4 -35.82 -33.96 4.91
CA LYS A 4 -35.21 -33.30 6.06
C LYS A 4 -33.87 -34.00 6.28
N ILE A 5 -32.76 -33.27 6.31
CA ILE A 5 -31.49 -33.76 6.86
C ILE A 5 -30.89 -32.63 7.69
N ASN A 6 -31.08 -32.75 9.00
CA ASN A 6 -30.30 -32.05 10.00
C ASN A 6 -28.92 -32.72 10.06
N SER A 7 -27.85 -31.95 9.95
CA SER A 7 -26.55 -32.36 10.46
C SER A 7 -25.86 -31.16 11.08
N SER A 8 -25.91 -31.12 12.40
CA SER A 8 -25.22 -30.17 13.26
C SER A 8 -23.85 -30.76 13.62
N ASN A 9 -22.79 -30.27 12.97
CA ASN A 9 -21.43 -30.46 13.45
C ASN A 9 -20.82 -29.07 13.71
N PRO A 10 -20.44 -28.72 14.96
CA PRO A 10 -19.73 -27.48 15.22
C PRO A 10 -18.29 -27.59 14.69
N PRO A 11 -17.72 -26.50 14.13
CA PRO A 11 -16.33 -26.51 13.72
C PRO A 11 -15.41 -26.58 14.93
N THR A 12 -14.37 -27.40 14.79
CA THR A 12 -13.25 -27.56 15.71
C THR A 12 -12.62 -26.22 16.05
N LEU A 13 -12.54 -25.92 17.35
CA LEU A 13 -11.81 -24.78 17.92
C LEU A 13 -10.32 -24.88 17.55
N CYS A 14 -9.88 -24.09 16.56
CA CYS A 14 -8.47 -23.82 16.34
C CYS A 14 -7.94 -22.97 17.51
N ARG A 15 -7.22 -23.64 18.42
CA ARG A 15 -6.56 -23.03 19.58
C ARG A 15 -5.29 -22.33 19.11
N PHE A 16 -5.32 -21.02 18.89
CA PHE A 16 -4.12 -20.24 18.60
C PHE A 16 -3.29 -20.08 19.89
N ALA A 17 -2.07 -20.62 19.88
CA ALA A 17 -1.09 -20.37 20.92
C ALA A 17 -0.57 -18.94 20.79
N SER A 18 -0.84 -18.09 21.78
CA SER A 18 -0.23 -16.76 21.88
C SER A 18 1.18 -16.91 22.45
N THR A 19 2.20 -16.90 21.60
CA THR A 19 3.58 -16.66 22.00
C THR A 19 3.83 -15.15 21.98
N LYS A 20 4.05 -14.56 23.16
CA LYS A 20 4.47 -13.16 23.31
C LYS A 20 5.97 -13.03 23.00
N PRO A 21 6.41 -12.25 22.00
CA PRO A 21 7.82 -11.91 21.88
C PRO A 21 8.16 -10.73 22.82
N SER A 22 9.04 -11.00 23.77
CA SER A 22 9.63 -10.04 24.71
C SER A 22 10.68 -9.15 24.02
N GLN A 23 10.62 -7.85 24.30
CA GLN A 23 11.50 -6.81 23.75
C GLN A 23 12.96 -6.98 24.17
N ARG A 24 13.91 -6.66 23.27
CA ARG A 24 15.25 -6.20 23.68
C ARG A 24 15.89 -5.32 22.61
N ILE A 25 15.57 -4.03 22.63
CA ILE A 25 16.25 -3.01 21.83
C ILE A 25 17.64 -2.80 22.44
N LYS A 26 18.71 -3.14 21.71
CA LYS A 26 20.08 -2.74 22.06
C LYS A 26 20.39 -1.42 21.35
N LYS A 27 20.51 -0.33 22.11
CA LYS A 27 21.12 0.92 21.64
C LYS A 27 22.61 0.66 21.43
N VAL A 28 23.10 0.88 20.21
CA VAL A 28 24.54 0.93 19.94
C VAL A 28 24.86 2.38 19.62
N ALA A 29 25.56 3.03 20.55
CA ALA A 29 26.22 4.31 20.33
C ALA A 29 27.69 4.03 20.03
N LEU A 30 28.25 4.63 18.99
CA LEU A 30 29.68 4.56 18.71
C LEU A 30 30.23 5.98 18.58
N SER A 31 31.06 6.37 19.55
CA SER A 31 31.75 7.65 19.60
C SER A 31 33.07 7.61 18.82
N SER A 32 33.52 8.80 18.46
CA SER A 32 34.63 9.14 17.58
C SER A 32 36.03 8.83 18.12
N TYR A 33 36.97 8.66 17.19
CA TYR A 33 38.38 9.01 17.37
C TYR A 33 38.92 9.60 16.07
N ASN A 34 39.54 10.77 16.16
CA ASN A 34 40.17 11.50 15.06
C ASN A 34 41.64 11.79 15.46
N PRO A 35 42.62 11.43 14.62
CA PRO A 35 43.92 12.09 14.64
C PRO A 35 44.17 12.88 13.34
N SER A 36 44.73 14.06 13.53
CA SER A 36 44.95 15.17 12.60
C SER A 36 46.10 14.98 11.60
N GLN A 37 46.08 15.76 10.50
CA GLN A 37 47.16 16.50 9.78
C GLN A 37 46.99 16.43 8.25
N GLN A 38 46.58 17.54 7.60
CA GLN A 38 47.40 18.52 6.81
C GLN A 38 47.92 17.92 5.49
N ASP A 39 47.61 18.42 4.28
CA ASP A 39 47.89 19.77 3.76
C ASP A 39 46.98 20.20 2.58
N PRO A 40 46.94 21.50 2.23
CA PRO A 40 46.09 22.08 1.19
C PRO A 40 46.77 22.04 -0.18
N VAL A 41 46.15 21.38 -1.16
CA VAL A 41 46.50 21.58 -2.57
C VAL A 41 45.22 21.87 -3.34
N SER A 42 45.08 23.14 -3.71
CA SER A 42 44.12 23.63 -4.68
C SER A 42 44.18 22.79 -5.95
N SER A 43 43.16 21.97 -6.17
CA SER A 43 42.89 21.35 -7.46
C SER A 43 41.41 21.53 -7.74
N ILE A 44 41.13 22.45 -8.66
CA ILE A 44 39.81 22.72 -9.22
C ILE A 44 39.37 21.44 -9.93
N ILE A 45 38.59 20.60 -9.25
CA ILE A 45 37.79 19.58 -9.92
C ILE A 45 36.34 19.97 -9.68
N THR A 46 35.81 20.69 -10.65
CA THR A 46 34.39 20.89 -10.84
C THR A 46 33.74 19.53 -11.07
N THR A 47 33.46 18.77 -10.02
CA THR A 47 32.39 17.79 -10.07
C THR A 47 31.11 18.60 -10.11
N GLN A 48 30.63 18.85 -11.33
CA GLN A 48 29.26 19.28 -11.58
C GLN A 48 28.34 18.17 -11.07
N GLN A 49 28.13 18.15 -9.75
CA GLN A 49 26.98 17.54 -9.13
C GLN A 49 25.80 18.37 -9.64
N THR A 50 25.28 17.95 -10.78
CA THR A 50 23.97 18.38 -11.23
C THR A 50 23.03 17.79 -10.19
N ASP A 51 22.71 18.58 -9.16
CA ASP A 51 21.52 18.37 -8.33
C ASP A 51 20.33 18.49 -9.27
N ARG A 52 20.06 17.41 -10.03
CA ARG A 52 18.81 17.24 -10.74
C ARG A 52 17.79 17.05 -9.63
N LEU A 53 17.13 18.15 -9.27
CA LEU A 53 15.93 18.12 -8.46
C LEU A 53 15.07 16.96 -9.00
N PRO A 54 14.69 15.98 -8.17
CA PRO A 54 13.83 14.91 -8.65
C PRO A 54 12.63 15.58 -9.29
N ASN A 55 12.27 15.21 -10.52
CA ASN A 55 11.06 15.75 -11.12
C ASN A 55 9.88 15.27 -10.26
N VAL A 56 9.41 16.17 -9.39
CA VAL A 56 8.27 15.95 -8.51
C VAL A 56 7.02 16.37 -9.25
N TYR A 57 6.02 15.52 -9.25
CA TYR A 57 4.73 15.77 -9.89
C TYR A 57 3.60 15.60 -8.89
N THR A 58 2.52 16.35 -9.08
CA THR A 58 1.26 16.11 -8.37
C THR A 58 0.52 14.97 -9.05
N VAL A 59 0.05 14.01 -8.26
CA VAL A 59 -0.71 12.85 -8.73
C VAL A 59 -2.14 12.94 -8.20
N ASN A 60 -3.11 12.78 -9.09
CA ASN A 60 -4.52 12.68 -8.72
C ASN A 60 -4.95 11.22 -8.76
N PHE A 61 -5.53 10.75 -7.66
CA PHE A 61 -6.11 9.42 -7.55
C PHE A 61 -7.61 9.47 -7.82
N LYS A 62 -8.10 8.48 -8.59
CA LYS A 62 -9.52 8.22 -8.78
C LYS A 62 -9.75 6.72 -8.93
N THR A 63 -10.80 6.23 -8.27
CA THR A 63 -11.26 4.84 -8.39
C THR A 63 -12.34 4.68 -9.46
N MET A 64 -12.52 3.45 -9.96
CA MET A 64 -13.41 3.12 -11.07
C MET A 64 -14.34 1.95 -10.69
N LYS A 65 -15.32 1.61 -11.56
CA LYS A 65 -16.31 0.55 -11.27
C LYS A 65 -15.76 -0.87 -11.25
N ALA A 66 -14.70 -1.13 -11.98
CA ALA A 66 -14.19 -2.48 -12.25
C ALA A 66 -13.13 -2.93 -11.24
N CYS A 67 -13.32 -2.58 -9.95
CA CYS A 67 -12.40 -3.00 -8.89
C CYS A 67 -12.80 -4.38 -8.36
N ARG A 68 -11.84 -5.05 -7.73
CA ARG A 68 -12.05 -6.32 -7.04
C ARG A 68 -11.39 -6.30 -5.67
N LEU A 69 -12.03 -6.94 -4.70
CA LEU A 69 -11.43 -7.17 -3.38
C LEU A 69 -11.15 -8.66 -3.22
N GLY A 70 -9.89 -9.01 -2.95
CA GLY A 70 -9.48 -10.35 -2.57
C GLY A 70 -9.22 -10.43 -1.07
N ILE A 71 -9.84 -11.39 -0.37
CA ILE A 71 -9.63 -11.62 1.05
C ILE A 71 -9.19 -13.07 1.25
N SER A 72 -7.89 -13.30 1.43
CA SER A 72 -7.35 -14.64 1.70
C SER A 72 -7.89 -15.68 0.71
N ARG A 73 -8.56 -16.73 1.19
CA ARG A 73 -9.14 -17.81 0.38
C ARG A 73 -10.58 -17.56 -0.05
N TYR A 74 -11.18 -16.43 0.30
CA TYR A 74 -12.49 -16.09 -0.21
C TYR A 74 -12.40 -15.81 -1.73
N PRO A 75 -13.42 -16.17 -2.50
CA PRO A 75 -13.58 -15.70 -3.87
C PRO A 75 -13.46 -14.17 -3.95
N GLU A 76 -13.10 -13.67 -5.12
CA GLU A 76 -13.04 -12.23 -5.37
C GLU A 76 -14.43 -11.60 -5.25
N PHE A 77 -14.49 -10.43 -4.63
CA PHE A 77 -15.68 -9.58 -4.57
C PHE A 77 -15.63 -8.62 -5.75
N GLU A 78 -16.71 -8.48 -6.51
CA GLU A 78 -16.82 -7.39 -7.48
C GLU A 78 -17.17 -6.12 -6.73
N TYR A 79 -16.47 -5.03 -7.03
CA TYR A 79 -16.54 -3.82 -6.24
C TYR A 79 -16.56 -2.60 -7.14
N ASN A 80 -17.70 -1.90 -7.12
CA ASN A 80 -17.81 -0.57 -7.69
C ASN A 80 -17.21 0.43 -6.71
N ALA A 81 -15.97 0.82 -6.97
CA ALA A 81 -15.24 1.78 -6.16
C ALA A 81 -15.46 3.23 -6.58
N GLU A 82 -16.33 3.54 -7.54
CA GLU A 82 -16.49 4.93 -8.03
C GLU A 82 -16.77 5.94 -6.92
N GLY A 83 -16.22 7.15 -7.10
CA GLY A 83 -16.33 8.25 -6.14
C GLY A 83 -15.15 8.36 -5.18
N GLY A 84 -14.26 7.36 -5.16
CA GLY A 84 -12.96 7.47 -4.51
C GLY A 84 -12.05 8.46 -5.22
N LYS A 85 -11.29 9.21 -4.41
CA LYS A 85 -10.46 10.33 -4.84
C LYS A 85 -9.31 10.55 -3.87
N GLY A 86 -8.27 11.25 -4.30
CA GLY A 86 -7.17 11.66 -3.44
C GLY A 86 -6.09 12.40 -4.21
N THR A 87 -5.14 12.97 -3.49
CA THR A 87 -3.97 13.64 -4.06
C THR A 87 -2.68 13.08 -3.49
N GLY A 88 -1.60 13.19 -4.24
CA GLY A 88 -0.30 12.68 -3.84
C GLY A 88 0.85 13.30 -4.61
N THR A 89 2.04 12.83 -4.30
CA THR A 89 3.28 13.23 -4.96
C THR A 89 3.90 12.04 -5.67
N GLY A 90 4.42 12.28 -6.88
CA GLY A 90 5.16 11.31 -7.66
C GLY A 90 6.57 11.79 -7.96
N THR A 91 7.52 10.86 -7.99
CA THR A 91 8.91 11.12 -8.38
C THR A 91 9.38 10.07 -9.37
N ARG A 92 10.08 10.50 -10.42
CA ARG A 92 10.70 9.58 -11.37
C ARG A 92 11.96 8.96 -10.75
N LYS A 93 12.06 7.63 -10.73
CA LYS A 93 13.15 6.92 -10.04
C LYS A 93 14.40 6.75 -10.90
N ASN A 94 14.23 6.52 -12.20
CA ASN A 94 15.32 6.20 -13.13
C ASN A 94 15.46 7.26 -14.24
N THR A 95 16.68 7.43 -14.76
CA THR A 95 16.98 8.31 -15.91
C THR A 95 16.25 7.89 -17.18
N ASN A 96 16.07 6.57 -17.39
CA ASN A 96 15.32 6.01 -18.52
C ASN A 96 13.82 6.29 -18.39
N GLY A 97 13.35 6.40 -17.14
CA GLY A 97 12.07 7.00 -16.85
C GLY A 97 10.86 6.07 -16.80
N ASP A 98 11.11 4.77 -16.81
CA ASP A 98 10.06 3.74 -16.96
C ASP A 98 9.31 3.44 -15.65
N GLU A 99 9.82 3.91 -14.50
CA GLU A 99 9.25 3.67 -13.18
C GLU A 99 9.03 4.99 -12.41
N PHE A 100 7.80 5.19 -11.95
CA PHE A 100 7.39 6.31 -11.10
C PHE A 100 7.10 5.83 -9.69
N SER A 101 7.75 6.41 -8.69
CA SER A 101 7.31 6.24 -7.31
C SER A 101 6.21 7.23 -7.00
N VAL A 102 5.14 6.79 -6.35
CA VAL A 102 4.00 7.61 -5.93
C VAL A 102 3.73 7.39 -4.44
N SER A 103 3.33 8.47 -3.77
CA SER A 103 2.87 8.46 -2.37
C SER A 103 1.68 9.39 -2.24
N PHE A 104 0.59 8.89 -1.66
CA PHE A 104 -0.67 9.63 -1.53
C PHE A 104 -0.84 10.19 -0.12
N ASP A 105 -1.42 11.39 -0.05
CA ASP A 105 -1.80 12.02 1.19
C ASP A 105 -3.09 11.36 1.74
N LEU A 106 -2.95 10.69 2.88
CA LEU A 106 -4.01 9.94 3.54
C LEU A 106 -5.15 10.84 4.04
N GLU A 107 -4.90 12.13 4.31
CA GLU A 107 -5.94 13.06 4.75
C GLU A 107 -6.91 13.39 3.61
N THR A 108 -6.43 13.38 2.37
CA THR A 108 -7.23 13.66 1.17
C THR A 108 -7.78 12.40 0.50
N LEU A 109 -7.24 11.23 0.87
CA LEU A 109 -7.54 9.96 0.24
C LEU A 109 -8.85 9.38 0.77
N TYR A 110 -9.79 9.17 -0.13
CA TYR A 110 -11.06 8.51 0.13
C TYR A 110 -11.24 7.33 -0.82
N ILE A 111 -11.55 6.16 -0.26
CA ILE A 111 -11.94 4.97 -1.00
C ILE A 111 -13.30 4.53 -0.47
N PRO A 112 -14.35 4.38 -1.31
CA PRO A 112 -15.69 4.08 -0.83
C PRO A 112 -15.77 2.78 -0.04
N PRO A 113 -16.65 2.67 0.96
CA PRO A 113 -16.83 1.42 1.68
C PRO A 113 -17.49 0.34 0.81
N LEU A 114 -17.27 -0.92 1.19
CA LEU A 114 -17.99 -2.05 0.62
C LEU A 114 -19.32 -2.22 1.37
N THR A 115 -20.40 -2.16 0.61
CA THR A 115 -21.79 -2.24 1.08
C THR A 115 -22.62 -3.05 0.09
N SER A 116 -23.89 -3.31 0.41
CA SER A 116 -24.82 -3.94 -0.52
C SER A 116 -25.00 -3.18 -1.85
N ALA A 117 -24.74 -1.86 -1.86
CA ALA A 117 -24.86 -1.01 -3.04
C ALA A 117 -23.58 -0.99 -3.90
N THR A 118 -22.42 -1.23 -3.29
CA THR A 118 -21.11 -1.09 -3.96
C THR A 118 -20.44 -2.42 -4.26
N THR A 119 -20.92 -3.54 -3.70
CA THR A 119 -20.19 -4.82 -3.76
C THR A 119 -21.12 -6.00 -4.00
N THR A 120 -20.69 -6.91 -4.88
CA THR A 120 -21.28 -8.24 -5.05
C THR A 120 -20.27 -9.33 -4.65
N PHE A 121 -20.76 -10.40 -4.05
CA PHE A 121 -20.02 -11.60 -3.70
C PHE A 121 -20.81 -12.81 -4.23
N LEU A 122 -20.19 -13.59 -5.10
CA LEU A 122 -20.85 -14.72 -5.79
C LEU A 122 -22.14 -14.32 -6.53
N GLY A 123 -22.15 -13.13 -7.12
CA GLY A 123 -23.29 -12.59 -7.88
C GLY A 123 -24.43 -12.04 -7.03
N LEU A 124 -24.30 -12.06 -5.70
CA LEU A 124 -25.28 -11.49 -4.78
C LEU A 124 -24.73 -10.22 -4.15
N PRO A 125 -25.55 -9.19 -3.89
CA PRO A 125 -25.11 -8.04 -3.13
C PRO A 125 -24.62 -8.47 -1.74
N MET A 126 -23.65 -7.73 -1.20
CA MET A 126 -23.22 -7.91 0.19
C MET A 126 -24.44 -7.96 1.13
N PRO A 127 -24.43 -8.82 2.18
CA PRO A 127 -25.52 -8.91 3.13
C PRO A 127 -25.96 -7.55 3.66
N PRO A 128 -27.28 -7.30 3.80
CA PRO A 128 -27.77 -6.05 4.36
C PRO A 128 -27.14 -5.75 5.73
N PHE A 129 -26.89 -4.46 5.98
CA PHE A 129 -26.26 -3.93 7.20
C PHE A 129 -24.78 -4.29 7.40
N LEU A 130 -24.20 -5.16 6.57
CA LEU A 130 -22.75 -5.39 6.57
C LEU A 130 -22.06 -4.26 5.79
N LYS A 131 -21.06 -3.65 6.43
CA LYS A 131 -20.21 -2.61 5.83
C LYS A 131 -18.76 -2.90 6.16
N ILE A 132 -17.88 -2.75 5.18
CA ILE A 132 -16.43 -2.78 5.37
C ILE A 132 -15.89 -1.43 4.93
N ASP A 133 -15.37 -0.66 5.88
CA ASP A 133 -14.72 0.62 5.59
C ASP A 133 -13.28 0.37 5.12
N ILE A 134 -12.83 1.12 4.10
CA ILE A 134 -11.44 1.13 3.65
C ILE A 134 -10.77 2.36 4.23
N VAL A 135 -9.89 2.15 5.21
CA VAL A 135 -9.10 3.21 5.85
C VAL A 135 -7.62 2.93 5.60
N PRO A 136 -7.00 3.59 4.60
CA PRO A 136 -5.60 3.32 4.26
C PRO A 136 -4.65 3.81 5.35
N GLU A 137 -3.79 2.93 5.86
CA GLU A 137 -2.68 3.31 6.75
C GLU A 137 -1.44 3.76 5.96
N LEU A 138 -1.31 3.26 4.73
CA LEU A 138 -0.23 3.58 3.80
C LEU A 138 -0.74 3.38 2.37
N PHE A 139 -0.51 4.36 1.50
CA PHE A 139 -0.87 4.25 0.09
C PHE A 139 0.25 4.82 -0.79
N GLN A 140 1.24 3.97 -1.06
CA GLN A 140 2.42 4.31 -1.86
C GLN A 140 2.92 3.09 -2.63
N GLY A 141 3.67 3.33 -3.70
CA GLY A 141 4.27 2.26 -4.51
C GLY A 141 5.02 2.79 -5.71
N SER A 142 5.49 1.88 -6.56
CA SER A 142 6.11 2.19 -7.84
C SER A 142 5.24 1.69 -8.99
N ILE A 143 4.99 2.55 -9.97
CA ILE A 143 4.20 2.25 -11.17
C ILE A 143 5.15 2.12 -12.35
N ASP A 144 5.09 0.98 -13.02
CA ASP A 144 5.69 0.78 -14.33
C ASP A 144 4.86 1.52 -15.39
N GLN A 145 5.46 2.47 -16.11
CA GLN A 145 4.75 3.37 -17.01
C GLN A 145 4.10 2.63 -18.18
N GLU A 146 4.78 1.62 -18.71
CA GLU A 146 4.35 0.93 -19.93
C GLU A 146 3.22 -0.06 -19.64
N SER A 147 3.37 -0.84 -18.57
CA SER A 147 2.41 -1.88 -18.20
C SER A 147 1.31 -1.42 -17.22
N GLY A 148 1.51 -0.29 -16.53
CA GLY A 148 0.64 0.18 -15.45
C GLY A 148 0.68 -0.68 -14.19
N ARG A 149 1.58 -1.67 -14.11
CA ARG A 149 1.70 -2.54 -12.93
C ARG A 149 2.27 -1.78 -11.75
N VAL A 150 1.71 -2.05 -10.57
CA VAL A 150 2.14 -1.45 -9.32
C VAL A 150 2.98 -2.45 -8.52
N LYS A 151 4.14 -2.01 -8.04
CA LYS A 151 4.96 -2.71 -7.05
C LYS A 151 4.83 -1.98 -5.71
N THR A 152 4.48 -2.72 -4.67
CA THR A 152 4.48 -2.21 -3.30
C THR A 152 5.88 -2.29 -2.70
N PRO A 153 6.24 -1.39 -1.78
CA PRO A 153 7.51 -1.48 -1.04
C PRO A 153 7.63 -2.75 -0.20
#